data_AF-A0A6L5F3R0-F1
#
_entry.id   AF-A0A6L5F3R0-F1
#
_cell.length_a   1.000
_cell.length_b   1.000
_cell.length_c   1.000
_cell.angle_alpha   90.00
_cell.angle_beta   90.00
_cell.angle_gamma   90.00
#
_symmetry.space_group_name_H-M   'P 1'
#
loop_
_entity.id
_entity.type
_entity.pdbx_description
1 polymer ?
#
loop_
_entity_poly.entity_id
_entity_poly.type
_entity_poly.pdbx_seq_one_letter_code
_entity_poly.pdbx_strand_id
1 'polypeptide(L)'
;MCDNGTLGFGHPMLFGGKSTMSMHGAHALFIETDQFDGSYKIANPGAPIGQITEDRLAAILGVEGQTPKATMYNSNISATNGKQRDGSTTLTQKFFPDDIAWVGAMHFLVNADSVFDQIGGGTGEVNWTVELDRANGSTVTYRGGDVFASPGDLTFTALW
;
A
#
# COMPACT_ATOMS: atom_id res chain seq x y z
N MET A 1 -29.23 9.62 -9.37
CA MET A 1 -28.02 9.55 -8.54
C MET A 1 -28.28 10.39 -7.31
N CYS A 2 -27.96 9.91 -6.11
CA CYS A 2 -28.04 10.72 -4.89
C CYS A 2 -26.67 11.40 -4.71
N ASP A 3 -26.63 12.71 -4.98
CA ASP A 3 -25.74 13.79 -4.52
C ASP A 3 -24.24 13.55 -4.21
N ASN A 4 -23.57 12.52 -4.77
CA ASN A 4 -22.11 12.32 -4.94
C ASN A 4 -21.71 10.83 -5.03
N GLY A 5 -22.67 9.92 -5.06
CA GLY A 5 -22.44 8.47 -5.20
C GLY A 5 -22.32 8.01 -6.65
N THR A 6 -21.27 7.26 -6.96
CA THR A 6 -21.04 6.62 -8.26
C THR A 6 -21.07 5.10 -8.10
N LEU A 7 -21.87 4.42 -8.93
CA LEU A 7 -21.89 2.96 -9.00
C LEU A 7 -21.00 2.49 -10.16
N GLY A 8 -20.09 1.57 -9.87
CA GLY A 8 -19.18 0.96 -10.84
C GLY A 8 -19.47 -0.52 -11.05
N PHE A 9 -19.23 -0.98 -12.29
CA PHE A 9 -19.36 -2.38 -12.72
C PHE A 9 -18.14 -2.78 -13.55
N GLY A 10 -17.81 -4.08 -13.57
CA GLY A 10 -16.74 -4.62 -14.43
C GLY A 10 -15.31 -4.36 -13.94
N HIS A 11 -15.10 -4.32 -12.63
CA HIS A 11 -13.77 -4.36 -12.01
C HIS A 11 -13.53 -5.76 -11.40
N PRO A 12 -12.27 -6.14 -11.07
CA PRO A 12 -12.03 -7.33 -10.27
C PRO A 12 -12.80 -7.22 -8.96
N MET A 13 -13.84 -8.04 -8.80
CA MET A 13 -14.67 -8.04 -7.61
C MET A 13 -13.88 -8.70 -6.48
N LEU A 14 -13.35 -7.89 -5.56
CA LEU A 14 -12.67 -8.41 -4.36
C LEU A 14 -13.69 -8.94 -3.34
N PHE A 15 -14.98 -8.63 -3.55
CA PHE A 15 -16.10 -9.02 -2.68
C PHE A 15 -15.89 -8.60 -1.23
N GLY A 16 -15.22 -7.45 -1.02
CA GLY A 16 -14.81 -6.97 0.30
C GLY A 16 -15.97 -6.55 1.22
N GLY A 17 -17.19 -6.45 0.69
CA GLY A 17 -18.36 -6.03 1.46
C GLY A 17 -18.32 -4.54 1.76
N LYS A 18 -18.30 -4.16 3.03
CA LYS A 18 -18.08 -2.75 3.42
C LYS A 18 -16.60 -2.43 3.28
N SER A 19 -16.28 -1.29 2.66
CA SER A 19 -14.91 -0.98 2.26
C SER A 19 -14.45 0.44 2.60
N THR A 20 -13.13 0.58 2.67
CA THR A 20 -12.35 1.80 2.86
C THR A 20 -11.25 1.91 1.79
N MET A 21 -11.49 1.37 0.59
CA MET A 21 -10.57 1.52 -0.53
C MET A 21 -10.61 2.97 -1.04
N SER A 22 -9.48 3.52 -1.46
CA SER A 22 -9.45 4.84 -2.09
C SER A 22 -10.07 4.77 -3.49
N MET A 23 -10.89 5.77 -3.81
CA MET A 23 -11.41 5.97 -5.16
C MET A 23 -10.54 7.00 -5.87
N HIS A 24 -10.07 6.67 -7.06
CA HIS A 24 -9.19 7.52 -7.86
C HIS A 24 -9.87 7.89 -9.18
N GLY A 25 -9.70 9.14 -9.61
CA GLY A 25 -9.91 9.47 -11.01
C GLY A 25 -8.81 8.81 -11.85
N ALA A 26 -9.10 8.45 -13.10
CA ALA A 26 -8.10 7.82 -13.96
C ALA A 26 -8.25 8.29 -15.42
N HIS A 27 -7.12 8.40 -16.12
CA HIS A 27 -7.09 8.65 -17.56
C HIS A 27 -6.87 7.32 -18.29
N ALA A 28 -7.89 6.87 -19.02
CA ALA A 28 -7.79 5.67 -19.85
C ALA A 28 -6.85 5.92 -21.03
N LEU A 29 -5.83 5.08 -21.18
CA LEU A 29 -4.87 5.15 -22.27
C LEU A 29 -5.38 4.40 -23.49
N PHE A 30 -5.85 3.17 -23.28
CA PHE A 30 -6.49 2.34 -24.31
C PHE A 30 -7.25 1.18 -23.68
N ILE A 31 -7.98 0.43 -24.51
CA ILE A 31 -8.64 -0.82 -24.14
C ILE A 31 -7.82 -1.96 -24.72
N GLU A 32 -7.28 -2.82 -23.84
CA GLU A 32 -6.62 -4.05 -24.25
C GLU A 32 -7.68 -5.08 -24.64
N THR A 33 -7.53 -5.66 -25.83
CA THR A 33 -8.48 -6.65 -26.33
C THR A 33 -8.04 -8.03 -25.90
N ASP A 34 -8.61 -8.51 -24.80
CA ASP A 34 -8.44 -9.90 -24.38
C ASP A 34 -9.63 -10.76 -24.84
N GLN A 35 -9.32 -11.84 -25.56
CA GLN A 35 -10.28 -12.82 -26.06
C GLN A 35 -10.60 -13.93 -25.05
N PHE A 36 -9.86 -14.01 -23.95
CA PHE A 36 -9.99 -15.07 -22.94
C PHE A 36 -10.72 -14.60 -21.69
N ASP A 37 -10.29 -13.49 -21.07
CA ASP A 37 -10.83 -13.01 -19.78
C ASP A 37 -11.61 -11.68 -19.90
N GLY A 38 -11.89 -11.27 -21.14
CA GLY A 38 -12.62 -10.05 -21.45
C GLY A 38 -11.73 -8.81 -21.52
N SER A 39 -12.06 -7.91 -22.45
CA SER A 39 -11.28 -6.69 -22.67
C SER A 39 -11.30 -5.75 -21.45
N TYR A 40 -10.15 -5.15 -21.13
CA TYR A 40 -9.99 -4.28 -19.97
C TYR A 40 -9.31 -2.95 -20.31
N LYS A 41 -9.46 -1.96 -19.43
CA LYS A 41 -8.88 -0.63 -19.62
C LYS A 41 -7.49 -0.57 -18.99
N ILE A 42 -6.52 -0.10 -19.76
CA ILE A 42 -5.24 0.38 -19.21
C ILE A 42 -5.42 1.86 -18.90
N ALA A 43 -5.15 2.25 -17.66
CA ALA A 43 -5.34 3.62 -17.22
C ALA A 43 -4.24 4.08 -16.25
N ASN A 44 -3.94 5.38 -16.29
CA ASN A 44 -3.12 6.03 -15.27
C ASN A 44 -4.04 6.58 -14.18
N PRO A 45 -4.00 6.04 -12.96
CA PRO A 45 -4.75 6.61 -11.83
C PRO A 45 -4.11 7.93 -11.39
N GLY A 46 -4.96 8.90 -11.04
CA GLY A 46 -4.58 10.16 -10.41
C GLY A 46 -4.60 10.06 -8.88
N ALA A 47 -4.64 11.21 -8.21
CA ALA A 47 -4.81 11.27 -6.77
C ALA A 47 -6.18 10.71 -6.32
N PRO A 48 -6.31 10.23 -5.06
CA PRO A 48 -7.60 9.86 -4.50
C PRO A 48 -8.59 11.04 -4.57
N ILE A 49 -9.79 10.79 -5.09
CA ILE A 49 -10.91 11.74 -5.18
C ILE A 49 -12.06 11.38 -4.23
N GLY A 50 -12.00 10.21 -3.60
CA GLY A 50 -13.03 9.74 -2.69
C GLY A 50 -12.73 8.36 -2.09
N GLN A 51 -13.79 7.66 -1.69
CA GLN A 51 -13.74 6.35 -1.06
C GLN A 51 -14.73 5.39 -1.72
N ILE A 52 -14.29 4.16 -1.96
CA ILE A 52 -15.19 3.03 -2.24
C ILE A 52 -15.71 2.52 -0.89
N THR A 53 -17.02 2.62 -0.68
CA THR A 53 -17.70 2.28 0.58
C THR A 53 -18.33 0.89 0.55
N GLU A 54 -18.63 0.37 -0.62
CA GLU A 54 -19.18 -0.98 -0.81
C GLU A 54 -18.52 -1.65 -2.01
N ASP A 55 -18.11 -2.90 -1.84
CA ASP A 55 -17.65 -3.82 -2.88
C ASP A 55 -18.45 -5.12 -2.79
N ARG A 56 -19.50 -5.20 -3.61
CA ARG A 56 -20.50 -6.27 -3.57
C ARG A 56 -20.52 -7.00 -4.90
N LEU A 57 -21.08 -8.21 -4.89
CA LEU A 57 -21.26 -9.03 -6.08
C LEU A 57 -21.96 -8.28 -7.24
N ALA A 58 -22.89 -7.39 -6.93
CA ALA A 58 -23.63 -6.67 -7.96
C ALA A 58 -22.85 -5.47 -8.52
N ALA A 59 -22.14 -4.73 -7.66
CA ALA A 59 -21.49 -3.47 -7.99
C ALA A 59 -20.56 -2.99 -6.86
N ILE A 60 -19.70 -2.03 -7.18
CA ILE A 60 -19.05 -1.16 -6.19
C ILE A 60 -19.77 0.18 -6.07
N LEU A 61 -19.80 0.73 -4.86
CA LEU A 61 -20.25 2.10 -4.59
C LEU A 61 -19.06 2.96 -4.17
N GLY A 62 -18.80 4.01 -4.93
CA GLY A 62 -17.87 5.08 -4.59
C GLY A 62 -18.60 6.35 -4.17
N VAL A 63 -18.00 7.10 -3.25
CA VAL A 63 -18.47 8.42 -2.81
C VAL A 63 -17.33 9.42 -2.95
N GLU A 64 -17.56 10.49 -3.71
CA GLU A 64 -16.59 11.56 -3.92
C GLU A 64 -16.47 12.49 -2.70
N GLY A 65 -15.33 13.16 -2.57
CA GLY A 65 -15.12 14.24 -1.60
C GLY A 65 -14.64 13.81 -0.21
N GLN A 66 -14.63 12.52 0.10
CA GLN A 66 -14.00 11.98 1.31
C GLN A 66 -13.10 10.80 0.98
N THR A 67 -11.81 10.96 1.24
CA THR A 67 -10.83 9.88 1.12
C THR A 67 -10.77 9.08 2.42
N PRO A 68 -10.56 7.76 2.37
CA PRO A 68 -10.46 6.94 3.58
C PRO A 68 -9.25 7.32 4.42
N LYS A 69 -9.29 7.03 5.73
CA LYS A 69 -8.09 7.05 6.57
C LYS A 69 -7.08 6.03 6.05
N ALA A 70 -5.81 6.36 6.16
CA ALA A 70 -4.74 5.52 5.66
C ALA A 70 -3.63 5.30 6.70
N THR A 71 -3.00 4.13 6.64
CA THR A 71 -1.71 3.89 7.25
C THR A 71 -0.62 4.15 6.20
N MET A 72 0.34 5.00 6.52
CA MET A 72 1.43 5.36 5.63
C MET A 72 2.74 4.72 6.10
N TYR A 73 3.50 4.19 5.16
CA TYR A 73 4.83 3.64 5.38
C TYR A 73 5.80 4.44 4.52
N ASN A 74 6.83 4.98 5.15
CA ASN A 74 7.92 5.66 4.46
C ASN A 74 9.23 5.05 4.92
N SER A 75 10.15 4.87 3.98
CA SER A 75 11.49 4.36 4.27
C SER A 75 12.52 5.12 3.46
N ASN A 76 13.70 5.30 4.05
CA ASN A 76 14.90 5.75 3.36
C ASN A 76 15.93 4.64 3.53
N ILE A 77 16.26 3.95 2.44
CA ILE A 77 17.23 2.84 2.47
C ILE A 77 18.48 3.26 1.72
N SER A 78 19.65 3.02 2.32
CA SER A 78 20.96 3.28 1.71
C SER A 78 21.84 2.04 1.78
N ALA A 79 22.67 1.86 0.77
CA ALA A 79 23.67 0.80 0.69
C ALA A 79 25.08 1.37 0.70
N THR A 80 26.06 0.55 1.10
CA THR A 80 27.48 0.93 1.17
C THR A 80 28.09 1.26 -0.19
N ASN A 81 27.48 0.79 -1.28
CA ASN A 81 27.86 1.14 -2.66
C ASN A 81 27.30 2.51 -3.12
N GLY A 82 26.62 3.25 -2.23
CA GLY A 82 26.05 4.56 -2.51
C GLY A 82 24.66 4.54 -3.14
N LYS A 83 24.07 3.37 -3.44
CA LYS A 83 22.66 3.30 -3.86
C LYS A 83 21.76 3.72 -2.70
N GLN A 84 20.73 4.51 -2.99
CA GLN A 84 19.74 4.95 -2.01
C GLN A 84 18.37 5.04 -2.67
N ARG A 85 17.31 4.79 -1.89
CA ARG A 85 15.93 4.98 -2.33
C ARG A 85 15.03 5.41 -1.18
N ASP A 86 14.21 6.43 -1.46
CA ASP A 86 13.01 6.73 -0.69
C ASP A 86 11.85 5.87 -1.18
N GLY A 87 11.20 5.16 -0.26
CA GLY A 87 10.01 4.35 -0.51
C GLY A 87 8.80 4.96 0.18
N SER A 88 7.64 4.89 -0.46
CA SER A 88 6.36 5.22 0.16
C SER A 88 5.28 4.18 -0.20
N THR A 89 4.48 3.77 0.78
CA THR A 89 3.32 2.90 0.61
C THR A 89 2.16 3.42 1.45
N THR A 90 0.95 3.39 0.91
CA THR A 90 -0.28 3.81 1.58
C THR A 90 -1.28 2.68 1.61
N LEU A 91 -1.77 2.32 2.79
CA LEU A 91 -2.77 1.28 3.01
C LEU A 91 -4.07 1.90 3.53
N THR A 92 -5.16 1.77 2.77
CA THR A 92 -6.48 2.32 3.17
C THR A 92 -7.49 1.22 3.55
N GLN A 93 -7.37 0.04 2.97
CA GLN A 93 -8.24 -1.12 3.21
C GLN A 93 -7.44 -2.22 3.90
N LYS A 94 -8.06 -2.88 4.89
CA LYS A 94 -7.56 -4.13 5.46
C LYS A 94 -8.50 -5.26 5.06
N PHE A 95 -7.95 -6.34 4.54
CA PHE A 95 -8.64 -7.60 4.31
C PHE A 95 -8.40 -8.58 5.47
N PHE A 96 -7.23 -8.48 6.12
CA PHE A 96 -6.86 -9.31 7.26
C PHE A 96 -6.43 -8.46 8.47
N PRO A 97 -6.53 -9.02 9.70
CA PRO A 97 -6.14 -8.29 10.92
C PRO A 97 -4.69 -7.79 10.89
N ASP A 98 -3.79 -8.55 10.26
CA ASP A 98 -2.35 -8.33 10.30
C ASP A 98 -1.80 -7.53 9.10
N ASP A 99 -2.68 -7.02 8.23
CA ASP A 99 -2.27 -6.30 7.01
C ASP A 99 -1.37 -5.10 7.30
N ILE A 100 -1.57 -4.42 8.43
CA ILE A 100 -0.69 -3.31 8.81
C ILE A 100 0.75 -3.79 9.00
N ALA A 101 0.94 -4.90 9.70
CA ALA A 101 2.27 -5.44 9.95
C ALA A 101 2.86 -6.02 8.66
N TRP A 102 2.06 -6.80 7.93
CA TRP A 102 2.49 -7.45 6.69
C TRP A 102 2.91 -6.44 5.60
N VAL A 103 2.08 -5.41 5.34
CA VAL A 103 2.40 -4.37 4.35
C VAL A 103 3.62 -3.57 4.78
N GLY A 104 3.81 -3.32 6.08
CA GLY A 104 5.02 -2.68 6.60
C GLY A 104 6.28 -3.51 6.35
N ALA A 105 6.22 -4.82 6.63
CA ALA A 105 7.32 -5.74 6.38
C ALA A 105 7.66 -5.82 4.88
N MET A 106 6.65 -5.94 4.02
CA MET A 106 6.85 -6.00 2.56
C MET A 106 7.33 -4.68 1.99
N HIS A 107 6.86 -3.54 2.51
CA HIS A 107 7.37 -2.22 2.15
C HIS A 107 8.86 -2.11 2.40
N PHE A 108 9.33 -2.52 3.58
CA PHE A 108 10.75 -2.53 3.92
C PHE A 108 11.53 -3.49 3.03
N LEU A 109 11.11 -4.76 2.96
CA LEU A 109 11.82 -5.81 2.23
C LEU A 109 12.01 -5.45 0.76
N VAL A 110 10.92 -5.13 0.05
CA VAL A 110 10.99 -4.82 -1.39
C VAL A 110 11.79 -3.54 -1.65
N ASN A 111 11.69 -2.54 -0.76
CA ASN A 111 12.48 -1.32 -0.92
C ASN A 111 13.98 -1.60 -0.69
N ALA A 112 14.33 -2.38 0.32
CA ALA A 112 15.71 -2.74 0.62
C ALA A 112 16.33 -3.62 -0.46
N ASP A 113 15.63 -4.66 -0.93
CA ASP A 113 16.10 -5.53 -2.01
C ASP A 113 16.31 -4.75 -3.31
N SER A 114 15.47 -3.74 -3.59
CA SER A 114 15.66 -2.86 -4.76
C SER A 114 16.95 -2.04 -4.67
N VAL A 115 17.34 -1.60 -3.46
CA VAL A 115 18.56 -0.81 -3.24
C VAL A 115 19.79 -1.70 -3.23
N PHE A 116 19.71 -2.86 -2.59
CA PHE A 116 20.80 -3.82 -2.51
C PHE A 116 21.03 -4.54 -3.83
N ASP A 117 19.97 -4.70 -4.63
CA ASP A 117 19.99 -5.36 -5.96
C ASP A 117 20.46 -6.82 -5.85
N GLN A 118 20.12 -7.46 -4.72
CA GLN A 118 20.44 -8.84 -4.41
C GLN A 118 19.59 -9.35 -3.24
N ILE A 119 19.36 -10.66 -3.21
CA ILE A 119 18.97 -11.39 -2.00
C ILE A 119 20.27 -11.97 -1.43
N GLY A 120 20.75 -11.47 -0.29
CA GLY A 120 22.08 -11.82 0.18
C GLY A 120 22.40 -11.33 1.59
N GLY A 121 23.49 -11.88 2.11
CA GLY A 121 23.92 -11.67 3.48
C GLY A 121 24.58 -10.30 3.66
N GLY A 122 24.83 -9.96 4.91
CA GLY A 122 25.51 -8.74 5.29
C GLY A 122 25.17 -8.31 6.70
N THR A 123 25.42 -7.03 6.96
CA THR A 123 25.06 -6.36 8.21
C THR A 123 24.33 -5.07 7.88
N GLY A 124 23.36 -4.68 8.70
CA GLY A 124 22.60 -3.46 8.51
C GLY A 124 22.04 -2.95 9.82
N GLU A 125 21.82 -1.64 9.89
CA GLU A 125 21.10 -1.00 10.99
C GLU A 125 19.72 -0.61 10.47
N VAL A 126 18.68 -0.95 11.23
CA VAL A 126 17.31 -0.54 10.93
C VAL A 126 16.79 0.30 12.08
N ASN A 127 16.43 1.53 11.78
CA ASN A 127 15.75 2.43 12.71
C ASN A 127 14.32 2.64 12.22
N TRP A 128 13.36 2.61 13.13
CA TRP A 128 11.96 2.79 12.83
C TRP A 128 11.29 3.78 13.78
N THR A 129 10.22 4.39 13.28
CA THR A 129 9.35 5.27 14.05
C THR A 129 7.91 4.93 13.71
N VAL A 130 7.09 4.74 14.74
CA VAL A 130 5.64 4.49 14.60
C VAL A 130 4.91 5.64 15.26
N GLU A 131 4.14 6.38 14.46
CA GLU A 131 3.24 7.43 14.94
C GLU A 131 1.82 6.88 14.95
N LEU A 132 1.18 6.90 16.13
CA LEU A 132 -0.16 6.40 16.35
C LEU A 132 -1.10 7.53 16.75
N ASP A 133 -2.05 7.84 15.89
CA ASP A 133 -3.16 8.73 16.18
C ASP A 133 -4.25 7.99 16.95
N ARG A 134 -4.53 8.45 18.17
CA ARG A 134 -5.58 7.87 19.03
C ARG A 134 -6.93 8.54 18.80
N ALA A 135 -7.99 7.82 19.15
CA ALA A 135 -9.36 8.30 19.05
C ALA A 135 -9.62 9.60 19.85
N ASN A 136 -8.83 9.88 20.89
CA ASN A 136 -8.94 11.11 21.68
C ASN A 136 -8.21 12.33 21.05
N GLY A 137 -7.68 12.19 19.83
CA GLY A 137 -6.96 13.26 19.12
C GLY A 137 -5.49 13.42 19.50
N SER A 138 -4.95 12.60 20.41
CA SER A 138 -3.52 12.59 20.73
C SER A 138 -2.74 11.68 19.79
N THR A 139 -1.53 12.08 19.42
CA THR A 139 -0.55 11.24 18.73
C THR A 139 0.48 10.75 19.74
N VAL A 140 0.86 9.47 19.68
CA VAL A 140 2.06 8.97 20.36
C VAL A 140 3.03 8.40 19.36
N THR A 141 4.30 8.68 19.62
CA THR A 141 5.42 8.21 18.83
C THR A 141 6.17 7.13 19.59
N TYR A 142 6.38 5.99 18.93
CA TYR A 142 7.31 4.96 19.34
C TYR A 142 8.52 5.00 18.42
N ARG A 143 9.71 4.76 18.98
CA ARG A 143 10.96 4.68 18.22
C ARG A 143 11.71 3.44 18.68
N GLY A 144 12.41 2.83 17.75
CA GLY A 144 13.31 1.74 18.04
C GLY A 144 14.26 1.54 16.88
N GLY A 145 15.23 0.67 17.11
CA GLY A 145 16.16 0.26 16.10
C GLY A 145 17.02 -0.88 16.60
N ASP A 146 17.60 -1.62 15.66
CA ASP A 146 18.50 -2.72 15.95
C ASP A 146 19.54 -2.86 14.84
N VAL A 147 20.60 -3.61 15.13
CA VAL A 147 21.65 -3.98 14.19
C VAL A 147 21.52 -5.47 13.88
N PHE A 148 21.40 -5.76 12.60
CA PHE A 148 21.22 -7.11 12.09
C PHE A 148 22.47 -7.59 11.38
N ALA A 149 22.73 -8.88 11.50
CA ALA A 149 23.76 -9.59 10.74
C ALA A 149 23.16 -10.90 10.23
N SER A 150 23.31 -11.19 8.95
CA SER A 150 22.80 -12.42 8.35
C SER A 150 23.80 -12.99 7.34
N PRO A 151 24.11 -14.29 7.39
CA PRO A 151 24.85 -14.96 6.33
C PRO A 151 23.96 -15.29 5.12
N GLY A 152 22.63 -15.19 5.26
CA GLY A 152 21.62 -15.57 4.27
C GLY A 152 21.03 -14.36 3.57
N ASP A 153 19.84 -13.94 4.01
CA ASP A 153 19.19 -12.73 3.51
C ASP A 153 19.08 -11.71 4.65
N LEU A 154 19.83 -10.61 4.54
CA LEU A 154 19.82 -9.53 5.53
C LEU A 154 18.45 -8.85 5.61
N THR A 155 17.78 -8.60 4.48
CA THR A 155 16.52 -7.82 4.46
C THR A 155 15.39 -8.63 5.09
N PHE A 156 15.33 -9.93 4.82
CA PHE A 156 14.38 -10.83 5.48
C PHE A 156 14.69 -11.01 6.97
N THR A 157 15.97 -11.12 7.34
CA THR A 157 16.38 -11.28 8.75
C THR A 157 16.00 -10.04 9.57
N ALA A 158 16.14 -8.84 9.01
CA ALA A 158 15.82 -7.58 9.68
C ALA A 158 14.31 -7.36 9.94
N LEU A 159 13.44 -8.31 9.55
CA LEU A 159 12.02 -8.30 9.89
C LEU A 159 11.71 -8.90 11.27
N TRP A 160 12.66 -9.58 11.92
CA TRP A 160 12.45 -10.39 13.12
C TRP A 160 13.39 -10.06 14.27
#